data_AF-A0AAU7Y886-F1
#
_entry.id   AF-A0AAU7Y886-F1
#
_cell.length_a   1.000
_cell.length_b   1.000
_cell.length_c   1.000
_cell.angle_alpha   90.00
_cell.angle_beta   90.00
_cell.angle_gamma   90.00
#
_symmetry.space_group_name_H-M   'P 1'
#
loop_
_entity.id
_entity.type
_entity.pdbx_description
1 polymer ?
#
loop_
_entity_poly.entity_id
_entity_poly.type
_entity_poly.pdbx_seq_one_letter_code
_entity_poly.pdbx_strand_id
1 'polypeptide(L)'
;MNTQNPIKLRRPRDYAAAILAESSRERRKQLLERCPAEWRDQVREHVEANFDRVRAYRQHREERCKAAHQRPEAARRRTDPPAAIIDNRSEPEVGNRHLAALRAKCSGGAQ
;
A
#
# COMPACT_ATOMS: atom_id res chain seq x y z
N MET A 1 1.87 7.06 21.55
CA MET A 1 3.21 6.43 21.57
C MET A 1 4.18 7.33 20.82
N ASN A 2 5.01 8.09 21.54
CA ASN A 2 6.01 9.00 20.97
C ASN A 2 7.31 8.22 20.69
N THR A 3 7.53 7.83 19.43
CA THR A 3 8.81 7.28 18.98
C THR A 3 9.79 8.42 18.66
N GLN A 4 10.17 9.19 19.68
CA GLN A 4 11.30 10.12 19.55
C GLN A 4 12.59 9.33 19.77
N ASN A 5 13.06 8.72 18.67
CA ASN A 5 14.47 8.33 18.57
C ASN A 5 15.28 9.63 18.78
N PRO A 6 16.22 9.71 19.75
CA PRO A 6 16.96 10.94 19.97
C PRO A 6 17.82 11.22 18.73
N ILE A 7 17.32 12.10 17.86
CA ILE A 7 18.03 12.56 16.67
C ILE A 7 19.34 13.14 17.20
N LYS A 8 20.46 12.48 16.90
CA LYS A 8 21.78 13.02 17.20
C LYS A 8 21.96 14.21 16.29
N LEU A 9 21.67 15.40 16.81
CA LEU A 9 21.79 16.68 16.09
C LEU A 9 23.27 16.99 15.87
N ARG A 10 23.87 16.38 14.86
CA ARG A 10 25.30 16.49 14.55
C ARG A 10 25.56 17.36 13.33
N ARG A 11 24.53 17.61 12.52
CA ARG A 11 24.61 18.39 11.28
C ARG A 11 23.51 19.46 11.22
N PRO A 12 23.71 20.56 10.49
CA PRO A 12 22.69 21.57 10.22
C PRO A 12 21.39 20.96 9.68
N ARG A 13 21.50 19.99 8.77
CA ARG A 13 20.35 19.29 8.20
C ARG A 13 19.52 18.52 9.24
N ASP A 14 20.16 17.99 10.30
CA ASP A 14 19.46 17.28 11.36
C ASP A 14 18.63 18.25 12.21
N TYR A 15 19.15 19.46 12.46
CA TYR A 15 18.41 20.54 13.11
C TYR A 15 17.22 21.00 12.27
N ALA A 16 17.41 21.20 10.96
CA ALA A 16 16.33 21.56 10.05
C ALA A 16 15.24 20.48 10.03
N ALA A 17 15.62 19.20 9.96
CA ALA A 17 14.69 18.08 10.01
C ALA A 17 13.93 18.01 11.35
N ALA A 18 14.60 18.24 12.48
CA ALA A 18 13.96 18.28 13.79
C ALA A 18 12.96 19.44 13.91
N ILE A 19 13.31 20.63 13.41
CA ILE A 19 12.42 21.81 13.39
C ILE A 19 11.19 21.55 12.51
N LEU A 20 11.38 20.96 11.33
CA LEU A 20 10.30 20.61 10.41
C LEU A 20 9.42 19.47 10.94
N ALA A 21 9.96 18.55 11.74
CA ALA A 21 9.19 17.46 12.34
C ALA A 21 8.31 17.96 13.49
N GLU A 22 8.81 18.89 14.30
CA GLU A 22 8.10 19.39 15.47
C GLU A 22 6.83 20.16 15.10
N SER A 23 5.76 19.98 15.87
CA SER A 23 4.46 20.63 15.66
C SER A 23 4.30 21.88 16.54
N SER A 24 4.92 21.90 17.73
CA SER A 24 4.84 23.04 18.66
C SER A 24 5.79 24.17 18.27
N ARG A 25 5.28 25.42 18.30
CA ARG A 25 6.07 26.63 18.07
C ARG A 25 7.14 26.84 19.15
N GLU A 26 6.82 26.51 20.40
CA GLU A 26 7.74 26.67 21.53
C GLU A 26 8.95 25.75 21.41
N ARG A 27 8.72 24.47 21.06
CA ARG A 27 9.81 23.52 20.85
C ARG A 27 10.66 23.87 19.62
N ARG A 28 10.07 24.44 18.56
CA ARG A 28 10.85 24.96 17.43
C ARG A 28 11.78 26.11 17.85
N LYS A 29 11.30 27.03 18.70
CA LYS A 29 12.15 28.10 19.25
C LYS A 29 13.29 27.52 20.08
N GLN A 30 13.02 26.56 20.96
CA GLN A 30 14.05 25.88 21.74
C GLN A 30 15.11 25.20 20.86
N LEU A 31 14.70 24.57 19.75
CA LEU A 31 15.61 23.95 18.79
C LEU A 31 16.49 24.98 18.06
N LEU A 32 15.94 26.16 17.73
CA LEU A 32 16.70 27.26 17.12
C LEU A 32 17.67 27.91 18.12
N GLU A 33 17.27 28.07 19.38
CA GLU A 33 18.14 28.58 20.45
C GLU A 33 19.33 27.65 20.70
N ARG A 34 19.09 26.33 20.63
CA ARG A 34 20.12 25.28 20.79
C ARG A 34 20.98 25.06 19.54
N CYS A 35 20.64 25.71 18.41
CA CYS A 35 21.41 25.63 17.18
C CYS A 35 22.61 26.58 17.26
N PRO A 36 23.84 26.10 16.96
CA PRO A 36 25.02 26.95 16.80
C PRO A 36 24.74 28.09 15.81
N ALA A 37 25.28 29.29 16.10
CA ALA A 37 25.02 30.48 15.30
C ALA A 37 25.46 30.32 13.83
N GLU A 38 26.60 29.68 13.61
CA GLU A 38 27.19 29.41 12.29
C GLU A 38 26.28 28.58 11.37
N TRP A 39 25.38 27.78 11.96
CA TRP A 39 24.51 26.87 11.21
C TRP A 39 23.12 27.45 10.95
N ARG A 40 22.77 28.60 11.57
CA ARG A 40 21.40 29.13 11.50
C ARG A 40 20.97 29.46 10.09
N ASP A 41 21.87 29.99 9.27
CA ASP A 41 21.56 30.35 7.88
C ASP A 41 21.29 29.11 7.03
N GLN A 42 22.14 28.08 7.15
CA GLN A 42 21.94 26.79 6.47
C GLN A 42 20.66 26.08 6.94
N VAL A 43 20.38 26.12 8.24
CA VAL A 43 19.14 25.55 8.80
C VAL A 43 17.93 26.29 8.25
N ARG A 44 17.96 27.63 8.16
CA ARG A 44 16.88 28.42 7.60
C ARG A 44 16.62 28.06 6.14
N GLU A 45 17.66 28.02 5.32
CA GLU A 45 17.57 27.64 3.91
C GLU A 45 16.97 26.24 3.75
N HIS A 46 17.45 25.27 4.53
CA HIS A 46 16.90 23.91 4.49
C HIS A 46 15.44 23.82 4.94
N VAL A 47 15.06 24.61 5.95
CA VAL A 47 13.66 24.67 6.41
C VAL A 47 12.78 25.26 5.32
N GLU A 48 13.18 26.39 4.73
CA GLU A 48 12.43 27.08 3.67
C GLU A 48 12.28 26.17 2.44
N ALA A 49 13.39 25.58 1.95
CA ALA A 49 13.37 24.71 0.76
C ALA A 49 12.51 23.44 0.93
N ASN A 50 12.36 22.93 2.16
CA ASN A 50 11.61 21.69 2.42
C ASN A 50 10.24 21.92 3.05
N PHE A 51 9.87 23.16 3.38
CA PHE A 51 8.62 23.46 4.09
C PHE A 51 7.40 23.00 3.30
N ASP A 52 7.33 23.36 2.02
CA ASP A 52 6.20 23.01 1.16
C ASP A 52 6.05 21.51 0.97
N ARG A 53 7.17 20.78 0.83
CA ARG A 53 7.19 19.33 0.73
C ARG A 53 6.64 18.67 2.01
N VAL A 54 7.08 19.15 3.17
CA VAL A 54 6.60 18.62 4.46
C VAL A 54 5.13 18.97 4.69
N ARG A 55 4.70 20.17 4.30
CA ARG A 55 3.30 20.59 4.35
C ARG A 55 2.41 19.70 3.48
N ALA A 56 2.79 19.48 2.22
CA ALA A 56 2.06 18.59 1.32
C ALA A 56 1.99 17.15 1.85
N TYR A 57 3.09 16.63 2.41
CA TYR A 57 3.10 15.31 3.03
C TYR A 57 2.15 15.21 4.22
N ARG A 58 2.10 16.23 5.08
CA ARG A 58 1.17 16.29 6.22
C ARG A 58 -0.28 16.32 5.76
N GLN A 59 -0.61 17.15 4.77
CA GLN A 59 -1.94 17.23 4.17
C GLN A 59 -2.38 15.88 3.61
N HIS A 60 -1.54 15.26 2.77
CA HIS A 60 -1.83 13.94 2.20
C HIS A 60 -2.03 12.87 3.28
N ARG A 61 -1.24 12.91 4.36
CA ARG A 61 -1.40 11.99 5.49
C ARG A 61 -2.71 12.21 6.24
N GLU A 62 -3.11 13.46 6.45
CA GLU A 62 -4.40 13.81 7.06
C GLU A 62 -5.57 13.38 6.17
N GLU A 63 -5.48 13.59 4.87
CA GLU A 63 -6.48 13.16 3.88
C GLU A 63 -6.65 11.64 3.89
N ARG A 64 -5.54 10.88 3.91
CA ARG A 64 -5.60 9.42 4.03
C ARG A 64 -6.24 8.96 5.34
N CYS A 65 -5.95 9.64 6.45
CA CYS A 65 -6.58 9.36 7.73
C CYS A 65 -8.10 9.61 7.66
N LYS A 66 -8.51 10.75 7.09
CA LYS A 66 -9.93 11.07 6.86
C LYS A 66 -10.61 10.04 5.95
N ALA A 67 -9.98 9.66 4.85
CA ALA A 67 -10.50 8.65 3.92
C ALA A 67 -10.63 7.27 4.57
N ALA A 68 -9.71 6.88 5.46
CA ALA A 68 -9.82 5.63 6.20
C ALA A 68 -11.02 5.60 7.16
N HIS A 69 -11.46 6.75 7.67
CA HIS A 69 -12.68 6.88 8.46
C HIS A 69 -13.95 6.98 7.61
N GLN A 70 -13.82 7.25 6.32
CA GLN A 70 -14.97 7.24 5.41
C GLN A 70 -15.33 5.80 5.04
N ARG A 71 -16.63 5.50 5.06
CA ARG A 71 -17.12 4.21 4.61
C ARG A 71 -16.85 4.10 3.11
N PRO A 72 -16.20 3.02 2.63
CA PRO A 72 -15.95 2.86 1.20
C PRO A 72 -17.28 2.85 0.44
N GLU A 73 -17.24 3.29 -0.82
CA GLU A 73 -18.40 3.24 -1.70
C GLU A 73 -18.93 1.80 -1.74
N ALA A 74 -20.25 1.65 -1.69
CA ALA A 74 -20.86 0.32 -1.72
C ALA A 74 -20.43 -0.41 -2.99
N ALA A 75 -19.92 -1.64 -2.84
CA ALA A 75 -19.53 -2.44 -3.99
C ALA A 75 -20.70 -2.53 -4.97
N ARG A 76 -20.43 -2.24 -6.26
CA ARG A 76 -21.43 -2.40 -7.31
C ARG A 76 -21.91 -3.85 -7.31
N ARG A 77 -23.23 -4.04 -7.30
CA ARG A 77 -23.82 -5.38 -7.49
C ARG A 77 -23.37 -5.89 -8.86
N ARG A 78 -22.83 -7.11 -8.92
CA ARG A 78 -22.59 -7.80 -10.19
C ARG A 78 -23.94 -7.93 -10.91
N THR A 79 -24.09 -7.24 -12.02
CA THR A 79 -25.21 -7.40 -12.96
C THR A 79 -24.93 -8.48 -13.99
N ASP A 80 -23.67 -8.89 -14.13
CA ASP A 80 -23.27 -9.89 -15.12
C ASP A 80 -23.81 -11.26 -14.70
N PRO A 81 -24.51 -11.97 -15.59
CA PRO A 81 -24.87 -13.36 -15.34
C PRO A 81 -23.59 -14.19 -15.21
N PRO A 82 -23.57 -15.21 -14.35
CA PRO A 82 -22.44 -16.13 -14.26
C PRO A 82 -22.19 -16.74 -15.63
N ALA A 83 -20.93 -16.76 -16.08
CA ALA A 83 -20.56 -17.43 -17.31
C ALA A 83 -20.95 -18.91 -17.23
N ALA A 84 -21.58 -19.42 -18.28
CA ALA A 84 -21.90 -20.85 -18.37
C ALA A 84 -20.59 -21.65 -18.27
N ILE A 85 -20.54 -22.58 -17.32
CA ILE A 85 -19.46 -23.56 -17.25
C ILE A 85 -19.72 -24.54 -18.39
N ILE A 86 -19.03 -24.35 -19.51
CA ILE A 86 -19.07 -25.29 -20.64
C ILE A 86 -18.15 -26.47 -20.27
N ASP A 87 -18.74 -27.59 -19.87
CA ASP A 87 -18.01 -28.83 -19.63
C ASP A 87 -17.88 -29.60 -20.96
N ASN A 88 -16.74 -29.47 -21.62
CA ASN A 88 -16.40 -30.20 -22.86
C ASN A 88 -15.92 -31.64 -22.59
N ARG A 89 -15.93 -32.14 -21.34
CA ARG A 89 -15.38 -33.47 -21.01
C ARG A 89 -16.25 -34.64 -21.41
N SER A 90 -17.54 -34.42 -21.70
CA SER A 90 -18.51 -35.48 -21.93
C SER A 90 -19.08 -35.41 -23.34
N GLU A 91 -18.24 -35.59 -24.37
CA GLU A 91 -18.76 -36.03 -25.66
C GLU A 91 -19.22 -37.50 -25.51
N PRO A 92 -20.54 -37.78 -25.50
CA PRO A 92 -21.05 -39.12 -25.25
C PRO A 92 -20.57 -40.11 -26.31
N GLU A 93 -20.24 -39.63 -27.51
CA GLU A 93 -19.69 -40.42 -28.61
C GLU A 93 -18.32 -41.03 -28.26
N VAL A 94 -17.44 -40.28 -27.60
CA VAL A 94 -16.11 -40.76 -27.20
C VAL A 94 -16.23 -41.83 -26.11
N GLY A 95 -17.12 -41.61 -25.13
CA GLY A 95 -17.43 -42.59 -24.09
C GLY A 95 -17.99 -43.89 -24.66
N ASN A 96 -18.95 -43.78 -25.59
CA ASN A 96 -19.56 -44.94 -26.24
C ASN A 96 -18.55 -45.75 -27.07
N ARG A 97 -17.63 -45.09 -27.78
CA ARG A 97 -16.54 -45.78 -28.50
C ARG A 97 -15.64 -46.57 -27.55
N HIS A 98 -15.26 -45.97 -26.42
CA HIS A 98 -14.44 -46.65 -25.42
C HIS A 98 -15.16 -47.86 -24.80
N LEU A 99 -16.43 -47.72 -24.46
CA LEU A 99 -17.25 -48.82 -23.94
C LEU A 99 -17.41 -49.95 -24.96
N ALA A 100 -17.61 -49.64 -26.24
CA ALA A 100 -17.67 -50.64 -27.30
C ALA A 100 -16.34 -51.39 -27.45
N ALA A 101 -15.21 -50.70 -27.42
CA ALA A 101 -13.88 -51.31 -27.47
C ALA A 101 -13.60 -52.22 -26.27
N LEU A 102 -14.04 -51.83 -25.06
CA LEU A 102 -13.92 -52.67 -23.87
C LEU A 102 -14.81 -53.92 -23.96
N ARG A 103 -16.06 -53.78 -24.42
CA ARG A 103 -16.97 -54.91 -24.61
C ARG A 103 -16.41 -55.94 -25.59
N ALA A 104 -15.85 -55.49 -26.71
CA ALA A 104 -15.23 -56.37 -27.71
C ALA A 104 -14.05 -57.17 -27.14
N LYS A 105 -13.24 -56.57 -26.26
CA LYS A 105 -12.13 -57.25 -25.59
C LYS A 105 -12.60 -58.28 -24.55
N CYS A 106 -13.69 -57.98 -23.82
CA CYS A 106 -14.24 -58.91 -22.84
C CYS A 106 -15.04 -60.07 -23.47
N SER A 107 -15.68 -59.87 -24.63
CA SER A 107 -16.45 -60.93 -25.31
C SER A 107 -15.58 -61.96 -26.05
N GLY A 108 -14.27 -61.75 -26.16
CA GLY A 108 -13.32 -62.70 -26.74
C GLY A 108 -12.73 -63.72 -25.76
N GLY A 109 -13.11 -63.67 -24.47
CA GLY A 109 -12.54 -64.49 -23.39
C GLY A 109 -13.42 -65.66 -22.91
N ALA A 110 -14.29 -66.20 -23.78
CA ALA A 110 -15.05 -67.41 -23.51
C ALA A 110 -14.80 -68.44 -24.62
N GLN A 111 -13.68 -69.16 -24.49
CA GLN A 111 -13.45 -70.48 -25.07
C GLN A 111 -12.98 -71.40 -23.96
#